data_AF-A0A7V8J5I5-F1
#
_entry.id   AF-A0A7V8J5I5-F1
#
_cell.length_a   1.000
_cell.length_b   1.000
_cell.length_c   1.000
_cell.angle_alpha   90.00
_cell.angle_beta   90.00
_cell.angle_gamma   90.00
#
_symmetry.space_group_name_H-M   'P 1'
#
loop_
_entity.id
_entity.type
_entity.pdbx_description
1 polymer ?
#
loop_
_entity_poly.entity_id
_entity_poly.type
_entity_poly.pdbx_seq_one_letter_code
_entity_poly.pdbx_strand_id
1 'polypeptide(L)'
;MLPSHLLRMISLCISGDYQDPAVRARIKEKCIPFLSKHRRDVLAGSYHGRHARPAGFIRKMTADTTLIRKTLLHVHGMLSAAEATSNVVSFQAAAERRAALRLAATA
;
A
#
# COMPACT_ATOMS: atom_id res chain seq x y z
N MET A 1 -8.49 15.68 -11.94
CA MET A 1 -9.57 15.42 -10.96
C MET A 1 -9.49 13.96 -10.62
N LEU A 2 -9.43 13.63 -9.33
CA LEU A 2 -9.44 12.25 -8.91
C LEU A 2 -10.74 11.56 -9.39
N PRO A 3 -10.65 10.46 -10.17
CA PRO A 3 -11.81 9.70 -10.55
C PRO A 3 -12.58 9.17 -9.34
N SER A 4 -13.90 9.09 -9.45
CA SER A 4 -14.80 8.66 -8.36
C SER A 4 -14.44 7.28 -7.80
N HIS A 5 -13.98 6.35 -8.64
CA HIS A 5 -13.54 5.03 -8.19
C HIS A 5 -12.28 5.09 -7.30
N LEU A 6 -11.35 6.02 -7.56
CA LEU A 6 -10.18 6.23 -6.70
C LEU A 6 -10.58 6.86 -5.37
N LEU A 7 -11.56 7.78 -5.35
CA LEU A 7 -12.10 8.32 -4.10
C LEU A 7 -12.73 7.22 -3.24
N ARG A 8 -13.44 6.26 -3.85
CA ARG A 8 -13.96 5.08 -3.13
C ARG A 8 -12.85 4.21 -2.55
N MET A 9 -11.76 3.99 -3.30
CA MET A 9 -10.59 3.26 -2.80
C MET A 9 -9.93 4.00 -1.62
N ILE A 10 -9.78 5.32 -1.72
CA ILE A 10 -9.25 6.15 -0.63
C ILE A 10 -10.14 6.07 0.59
N SER A 11 -11.47 6.15 0.42
CA SER A 11 -12.42 6.02 1.52
C SER A 11 -12.30 4.67 2.23
N LEU A 12 -12.22 3.58 1.47
CA LEU A 12 -11.98 2.24 2.03
C LEU A 12 -10.64 2.15 2.76
N CYS A 13 -9.58 2.78 2.24
CA CYS A 13 -8.28 2.84 2.89
C CYS A 13 -8.27 3.66 4.20
N ILE A 14 -9.17 4.62 4.37
CA ILE A 14 -9.20 5.48 5.57
C ILE A 14 -10.17 4.92 6.61
N SER A 15 -11.33 4.46 6.17
CA SER A 15 -12.47 4.12 7.05
C SER A 15 -12.79 2.63 7.08
N GLY A 16 -12.08 1.82 6.29
CA GLY A 16 -12.27 0.37 6.27
C GLY A 16 -11.86 -0.27 7.59
N ASP A 17 -12.55 -1.35 7.95
CA ASP A 17 -12.18 -2.13 9.12
C ASP A 17 -10.92 -2.97 8.83
N TYR A 18 -9.80 -2.58 9.43
CA TYR A 18 -8.52 -3.29 9.27
C TYR A 18 -8.46 -4.60 10.06
N GLN A 19 -9.42 -4.89 10.94
CA GLN A 19 -9.50 -6.18 11.63
C GLN A 19 -10.06 -7.27 10.70
N ASP A 20 -10.90 -6.91 9.74
CA ASP A 20 -11.43 -7.82 8.72
C ASP A 20 -10.35 -8.23 7.70
N PRO A 21 -9.98 -9.54 7.61
CA PRO A 21 -9.02 -10.03 6.63
C PRO A 21 -9.41 -9.76 5.18
N ALA A 22 -10.71 -9.77 4.84
CA ALA A 22 -11.18 -9.52 3.47
C ALA A 22 -10.97 -8.06 3.07
N VAL A 23 -11.16 -7.13 4.00
CA VAL A 23 -10.86 -5.70 3.80
C VAL A 23 -9.36 -5.49 3.64
N ARG A 24 -8.52 -6.12 4.49
CA ARG A 24 -7.05 -6.06 4.35
C ARG A 24 -6.59 -6.59 2.99
N ALA A 25 -7.08 -7.76 2.57
CA ALA A 25 -6.75 -8.36 1.28
C ALA A 25 -7.13 -7.42 0.13
N ARG A 26 -8.35 -6.88 0.15
CA ARG A 26 -8.81 -5.93 -0.86
C ARG A 26 -7.96 -4.66 -0.92
N ILE A 27 -7.55 -4.12 0.22
CA ILE A 27 -6.68 -2.94 0.30
C ILE A 27 -5.31 -3.25 -0.31
N LYS A 28 -4.71 -4.40 0.03
CA LYS A 28 -3.40 -4.83 -0.46
C LYS A 28 -3.38 -5.13 -1.95
N GLU A 29 -4.35 -5.90 -2.42
CA GLU A 29 -4.37 -6.40 -3.80
C GLU A 29 -4.90 -5.38 -4.80
N LYS A 30 -5.83 -4.51 -4.37
CA LYS A 30 -6.49 -3.55 -5.27
C LYS A 30 -6.15 -2.11 -4.93
N CYS A 31 -6.41 -1.64 -3.71
CA CYS A 31 -6.30 -0.21 -3.43
C CYS A 31 -4.86 0.30 -3.54
N ILE A 32 -3.90 -0.35 -2.88
CA ILE A 32 -2.49 0.10 -2.87
C ILE A 32 -1.89 0.14 -4.30
N PRO A 33 -1.99 -0.92 -5.13
CA PRO A 33 -1.40 -0.90 -6.47
C PRO A 33 -2.02 0.16 -7.37
N PHE A 34 -3.35 0.28 -7.38
CA PHE A 34 -4.06 1.23 -8.25
C PHE A 34 -3.79 2.68 -7.85
N LEU A 35 -3.84 3.00 -6.55
CA LEU A 35 -3.54 4.34 -6.06
C LEU A 35 -2.07 4.71 -6.31
N SER A 36 -1.15 3.78 -6.07
CA SER A 36 0.29 3.99 -6.32
C SER A 36 0.58 4.21 -7.80
N LYS A 37 -0.03 3.40 -8.68
CA LYS A 37 0.08 3.55 -10.14
C LYS A 37 -0.45 4.91 -10.58
N HIS A 38 -1.68 5.26 -10.21
CA HIS A 38 -2.27 6.54 -10.59
C HIS A 38 -1.43 7.73 -10.13
N ARG A 39 -0.90 7.70 -8.89
CA ARG A 39 0.01 8.74 -8.40
C ARG A 39 1.26 8.86 -9.27
N ARG A 40 1.90 7.75 -9.67
CA ARG A 40 3.06 7.77 -10.57
C ARG A 40 2.70 8.30 -11.95
N ASP A 41 1.61 7.84 -12.54
CA ASP A 41 1.16 8.24 -13.88
C ASP A 41 0.86 9.74 -13.93
N VAL A 42 0.21 10.27 -12.89
CA VAL A 42 -0.03 11.70 -12.76
C VAL A 42 1.28 12.48 -12.64
N LEU A 43 2.22 12.04 -11.79
CA LEU A 43 3.48 12.76 -11.60
C LEU A 43 4.37 12.71 -12.84
N ALA A 44 4.41 11.58 -13.54
CA ALA A 44 5.19 11.36 -14.76
C ALA A 44 4.58 12.07 -15.98
N GLY A 45 3.28 11.88 -16.22
CA GLY A 45 2.53 12.57 -17.28
C GLY A 45 2.43 14.07 -17.05
N SER A 46 2.55 14.53 -15.81
CA SER A 46 2.65 15.95 -15.49
C SER A 46 4.02 16.54 -15.82
N TYR A 47 5.10 15.76 -15.93
CA TYR A 47 6.42 16.31 -16.31
C TYR A 47 6.45 16.71 -17.80
N HIS A 48 5.81 15.93 -18.67
CA HIS A 48 5.74 16.21 -20.11
C HIS A 48 4.54 17.13 -20.42
N GLY A 49 4.79 18.42 -20.65
CA GLY A 49 3.76 19.40 -21.03
C GLY A 49 3.18 20.25 -19.88
N ARG A 50 3.84 20.25 -18.71
CA ARG A 50 3.44 21.05 -17.53
C ARG A 50 3.33 22.55 -17.83
N HIS A 51 4.24 23.06 -18.67
CA HIS A 51 4.32 24.48 -19.03
C HIS A 51 3.15 24.97 -19.88
N ALA A 52 2.42 24.07 -20.55
CA ALA A 52 1.28 24.42 -21.41
C ALA A 52 -0.07 24.34 -20.69
N ARG A 53 -0.10 23.88 -19.42
CA ARG A 53 -1.34 23.64 -18.67
C ARG A 53 -1.65 24.84 -17.74
N PRO A 54 -2.93 25.21 -17.56
CA PRO A 54 -3.30 26.27 -16.62
C PRO A 54 -2.83 25.99 -15.19
N ALA A 55 -2.40 27.03 -14.46
CA ALA A 55 -1.90 26.90 -13.07
C ALA A 55 -2.89 26.20 -12.13
N GLY A 56 -4.20 26.48 -12.27
CA GLY A 56 -5.24 25.83 -11.47
C GLY A 56 -5.33 24.31 -11.69
N PHE A 57 -5.03 23.84 -12.91
CA PHE A 57 -4.97 22.40 -13.21
C PHE A 57 -3.80 21.75 -12.47
N ILE A 58 -2.60 22.36 -12.54
CA ILE A 58 -1.39 21.85 -11.88
C ILE A 58 -1.61 21.77 -10.36
N ARG A 59 -2.12 22.83 -9.75
CA ARG A 59 -2.41 22.89 -8.30
C ARG A 59 -3.33 21.75 -7.88
N LYS A 60 -4.36 21.46 -8.68
CA LYS A 60 -5.31 20.38 -8.40
C LYS A 60 -4.67 19.00 -8.50
N MET A 61 -3.85 18.75 -9.52
CA MET A 61 -3.13 17.46 -9.65
C MET A 61 -2.14 17.26 -8.50
N THR A 62 -1.45 18.31 -8.04
CA THR A 62 -0.56 18.23 -6.88
C THR A 62 -1.33 17.95 -5.58
N ALA A 63 -2.52 18.54 -5.40
CA ALA A 63 -3.38 18.23 -4.26
C ALA A 63 -3.86 16.77 -4.29
N ASP A 64 -4.35 16.29 -5.43
CA ASP A 64 -4.81 14.92 -5.67
C ASP A 64 -3.69 13.89 -5.37
N THR A 65 -2.47 14.14 -5.85
CA THR A 65 -1.30 13.27 -5.58
C THR A 65 -0.84 13.28 -4.14
N THR A 66 -0.96 14.43 -3.46
CA THR A 66 -0.66 14.55 -2.03
C THR A 66 -1.65 13.77 -1.19
N LEU A 67 -2.94 13.83 -1.53
CA LEU A 67 -3.98 13.04 -0.89
C LEU A 67 -3.66 11.55 -0.98
N ILE A 68 -3.40 11.04 -2.20
CA ILE A 68 -3.04 9.63 -2.39
C ILE A 68 -1.82 9.24 -1.56
N ARG A 69 -0.77 10.07 -1.54
CA ARG A 69 0.43 9.80 -0.73
C ARG A 69 0.09 9.66 0.76
N LYS A 70 -0.71 10.57 1.31
CA LYS A 70 -1.13 10.52 2.72
C LYS A 70 -1.94 9.27 3.01
N THR A 71 -2.85 8.90 2.11
CA THR A 71 -3.64 7.66 2.23
C THR A 71 -2.76 6.42 2.24
N LEU A 72 -1.77 6.32 1.34
CA LEU A 72 -0.86 5.18 1.29
C LEU A 72 0.00 5.07 2.57
N LEU A 73 0.45 6.19 3.13
CA LEU A 73 1.18 6.21 4.40
C LEU A 73 0.30 5.76 5.57
N HIS A 74 -0.95 6.23 5.62
CA HIS A 74 -1.91 5.81 6.63
C HIS A 74 -2.17 4.29 6.57
N VAL A 75 -2.46 3.78 5.36
CA VAL A 75 -2.68 2.34 5.14
C VAL A 75 -1.48 1.52 5.58
N HIS A 76 -0.27 1.98 5.28
CA HIS A 76 0.94 1.28 5.71
C HIS A 76 1.01 1.17 7.24
N GLY A 77 0.77 2.26 7.97
CA GLY A 77 0.73 2.24 9.43
C GLY A 77 -0.35 1.31 9.99
N MET A 78 -1.55 1.35 9.42
CA MET A 78 -2.67 0.50 9.86
C MET A 78 -2.41 -0.99 9.60
N LEU A 79 -1.89 -1.34 8.42
CA LEU A 79 -1.53 -2.73 8.10
C LEU A 79 -0.40 -3.24 8.97
N SER A 80 0.64 -2.42 9.22
CA SER A 80 1.74 -2.78 10.11
C SER A 80 1.31 -2.97 11.57
N ALA A 81 0.26 -2.28 12.02
CA ALA A 81 -0.31 -2.48 13.34
C ALA A 81 -1.21 -3.73 13.41
N ALA A 82 -2.00 -3.98 12.36
CA ALA A 82 -2.94 -5.10 12.31
C ALA A 82 -2.26 -6.45 12.03
N GLU A 83 -1.15 -6.44 11.31
CA GLU A 83 -0.34 -7.62 11.03
C GLU A 83 0.94 -7.49 11.83
N ALA A 84 1.05 -8.24 12.92
CA ALA A 84 2.31 -8.35 13.65
C ALA A 84 3.40 -8.80 12.66
N THR A 85 4.27 -7.88 12.25
CA THR A 85 5.46 -8.19 11.46
C THR A 85 6.41 -8.98 12.35
N SER A 86 6.17 -10.28 12.45
CA SER A 86 7.18 -11.25 12.88
C SER A 86 8.21 -11.41 11.76
N ASN A 87 8.91 -10.33 11.42
CA ASN A 87 10.11 -10.40 10.58
C ASN A 87 11.26 -11.07 11.35
N VAL A 88 11.12 -11.24 12.66
CA VAL A 88 11.86 -12.25 13.40
C VAL A 88 11.31 -13.58 12.94
N VAL A 89 12.04 -14.26 12.05
CA VAL A 89 11.92 -15.71 11.89
C VAL A 89 11.84 -16.26 13.31
N SER A 90 10.68 -16.77 13.75
CA SER A 90 10.53 -17.18 15.13
C SER A 90 11.70 -18.12 15.44
N PHE A 91 12.53 -17.76 16.41
CA PHE A 91 13.75 -18.52 16.72
C PHE A 91 13.41 -20.01 16.94
N GLN A 92 12.18 -20.25 17.41
CA GLN A 92 11.52 -21.53 17.52
C GLN A 92 11.32 -22.25 16.17
N ALA A 93 10.66 -21.64 15.18
CA ALA A 93 10.51 -22.27 13.86
C ALA A 93 11.85 -22.46 13.14
N ALA A 94 12.84 -21.58 13.38
CA ALA A 94 14.20 -21.78 12.90
C ALA A 94 14.96 -22.90 13.65
N ALA A 95 14.67 -23.12 14.94
CA ALA A 95 15.24 -24.20 15.73
C ALA A 95 14.64 -25.56 15.34
N GLU A 96 13.33 -25.63 15.13
CA GLU A 96 12.62 -26.83 14.68
C GLU A 96 13.11 -27.31 13.31
N ARG A 97 13.30 -26.39 12.35
CA ARG A 97 13.90 -26.72 11.04
C ARG A 97 15.31 -27.28 11.18
N ARG A 98 16.14 -26.71 12.08
CA ARG A 98 17.50 -27.19 12.34
C ARG A 98 17.52 -28.56 13.02
N ALA A 99 16.58 -28.83 13.93
CA ALA A 99 16.42 -30.11 14.58
C ALA A 99 15.98 -31.20 13.59
N ALA A 100 14.99 -30.90 12.74
CA ALA A 100 14.51 -31.82 11.70
C ALA A 100 15.62 -32.18 10.69
N LEU A 101 16.43 -31.20 10.27
CA LEU A 101 17.57 -31.43 9.39
C LEU A 101 18.68 -32.27 10.04
N ARG A 102 18.91 -32.11 11.35
CA ARG A 102 19.87 -32.95 12.09
C ARG A 102 19.43 -34.39 12.17
N LEU A 103 18.15 -34.64 12.46
CA LEU A 103 17.60 -36.00 12.52
C LEU A 103 17.67 -36.71 11.16
N ALA A 104 17.42 -35.99 10.06
CA ALA A 104 17.54 -36.52 8.70
C ALA A 104 18.99 -36.80 8.27
N ALA A 105 19.98 -36.16 8.89
CA ALA A 105 21.40 -36.40 8.61
C ALA A 105 22.01 -37.54 9.44
N THR A 106 21.29 -38.02 10.46
CA THR A 106 21.70 -39.11 11.37
C THR A 106 20.94 -40.41 11.14
N ALA A 107 20.01 -40.45 10.19
CA ALA A 107 19.29 -41.63 9.72
C ALA A 107 19.94 -42.16 8.43
#